data_AF-A0A7W3QSC5-F1
#
_entry.id   AF-A0A7W3QSC5-F1
#
_cell.length_a   1.000
_cell.length_b   1.000
_cell.length_c   1.000
_cell.angle_alpha   90.00
_cell.angle_beta   90.00
_cell.angle_gamma   90.00
#
_symmetry.space_group_name_H-M   'P 1'
#
loop_
_entity.id
_entity.type
_entity.pdbx_description
1 polymer ?
#
loop_
_entity_poly.entity_id
_entity_poly.type
_entity_poly.pdbx_seq_one_letter_code
_entity_poly.pdbx_strand_id
1 'polypeptide(L)'
;MNRTADALLKAHDLVHARLLARLEGMTDAEYLWEPAPIIWTLRHDGTTGRWLIDGEGGGGPAPDPVPIPTIAWRIGHIGLTFLDFGNRLLADHLITLDDATFAGTATEAVDFLTTHYRYWREGLATLDDSRWWKPIGPKFNAFAEDTTTDLVLHVLDEFTHHGAEIGVLRDLYPHWGNPR
;
A
#
# COMPACT_ATOMS: atom_id res chain seq x y z
N MET A 1 -6.87 -18.95 21.52
CA MET A 1 -6.69 -17.50 21.29
C MET A 1 -5.21 -17.30 20.99
N ASN A 2 -4.91 -16.99 19.73
CA ASN A 2 -3.55 -16.94 19.21
C ASN A 2 -2.92 -15.60 19.50
N ARG A 3 -2.09 -15.54 20.55
CA ARG A 3 -1.47 -14.29 20.99
C ARG A 3 -0.59 -13.66 19.91
N THR A 4 -0.01 -14.47 19.01
CA THR A 4 0.80 -13.96 17.89
C THR A 4 -0.06 -13.25 16.86
N ALA A 5 -1.17 -13.90 16.42
CA ALA A 5 -2.12 -13.29 15.49
C ALA A 5 -2.69 -11.98 16.06
N ASP A 6 -3.13 -12.00 17.32
CA ASP A 6 -3.69 -10.83 18.00
C ASP A 6 -2.68 -9.66 18.05
N ALA A 7 -1.41 -9.94 18.32
CA ALA A 7 -0.36 -8.93 18.38
C ALA A 7 -0.06 -8.32 17.00
N LEU A 8 0.01 -9.15 15.95
CA LEU A 8 0.26 -8.70 14.58
C LEU A 8 -0.89 -7.87 14.03
N LEU A 9 -2.14 -8.32 14.24
CA LEU A 9 -3.34 -7.57 13.86
C LEU A 9 -3.42 -6.24 14.60
N LYS A 10 -3.14 -6.24 15.91
CA LYS A 10 -3.09 -4.99 16.70
C LYS A 10 -2.03 -4.02 16.17
N ALA A 11 -0.86 -4.50 15.76
CA ALA A 11 0.18 -3.65 15.20
C ALA A 11 -0.26 -3.01 13.88
N HIS A 12 -0.89 -3.79 13.00
CA HIS A 12 -1.49 -3.27 11.77
C HIS A 12 -2.57 -2.23 12.04
N ASP A 13 -3.48 -2.51 13.00
CA ASP A 13 -4.58 -1.61 13.35
C ASP A 13 -4.05 -0.26 13.87
N LEU A 14 -2.93 -0.27 14.60
CA LEU A 14 -2.27 0.95 15.07
C LEU A 14 -1.67 1.78 13.93
N VAL A 15 -1.02 1.14 12.95
CA VAL A 15 -0.47 1.84 11.78
C VAL A 15 -1.60 2.39 10.91
N HIS A 16 -2.65 1.60 10.68
CA HIS A 16 -3.82 2.03 9.94
C HIS A 16 -4.54 3.21 10.58
N ALA A 17 -4.81 3.15 11.88
CA ALA A 17 -5.44 4.26 12.60
C ALA A 17 -4.59 5.54 12.55
N ARG A 18 -3.26 5.41 12.68
CA ARG A 18 -2.34 6.55 12.55
C ARG A 18 -2.36 7.15 11.15
N LEU A 19 -2.36 6.31 10.11
CA LEU A 19 -2.41 6.80 8.73
C LEU A 19 -3.79 7.37 8.37
N LEU A 20 -4.91 6.86 8.91
CA LEU A 20 -6.20 7.50 8.65
C LEU A 20 -6.29 8.89 9.29
N ALA A 21 -5.87 9.04 10.55
CA ALA A 21 -5.72 10.37 11.17
C ALA A 21 -4.73 11.24 10.39
N ARG A 22 -3.65 10.60 9.90
CA ARG A 22 -2.78 10.99 8.78
C ARG A 22 -3.42 11.84 7.71
N LEU A 23 -4.50 11.33 7.16
CA LEU A 23 -5.12 11.68 5.88
C LEU A 23 -6.36 12.57 6.03
N GLU A 24 -6.81 12.84 7.26
CA GLU A 24 -7.93 13.73 7.52
C GLU A 24 -7.71 15.10 6.89
N GLY A 25 -8.73 15.60 6.18
CA GLY A 25 -8.70 16.90 5.50
C GLY A 25 -7.78 16.97 4.28
N MET A 26 -7.20 15.86 3.81
CA MET A 26 -6.41 15.84 2.58
C MET A 26 -7.27 16.24 1.38
N THR A 27 -6.79 17.22 0.61
CA THR A 27 -7.47 17.69 -0.60
C THR A 27 -6.96 16.96 -1.83
N ASP A 28 -7.71 16.99 -2.94
CA ASP A 28 -7.25 16.42 -4.22
C ASP A 28 -5.97 17.10 -4.72
N ALA A 29 -5.81 18.41 -4.46
CA ALA A 29 -4.62 19.15 -4.84
C ALA A 29 -3.37 18.73 -4.04
N GLU A 30 -3.54 18.34 -2.76
CA GLU A 30 -2.48 17.78 -1.93
C GLU A 30 -2.18 16.33 -2.34
N TYR A 31 -3.21 15.53 -2.57
CA TYR A 31 -3.10 14.13 -2.99
C TYR A 31 -2.32 13.97 -4.30
N LEU A 32 -2.63 14.82 -5.29
CA LEU A 32 -1.97 14.84 -6.60
C LEU A 32 -0.73 15.74 -6.65
N TRP A 33 -0.25 16.23 -5.51
CA TRP A 33 0.91 17.13 -5.47
C TRP A 33 2.21 16.42 -5.89
N GLU A 34 2.97 17.10 -6.75
CA GLU A 34 4.26 16.65 -7.25
C GLU A 34 5.40 17.38 -6.51
N PRO A 35 6.10 16.72 -5.56
CA PRO A 35 7.09 17.38 -4.70
C PRO A 35 8.47 17.56 -5.35
N ALA A 36 8.66 17.10 -6.58
CA ALA A 36 9.93 17.18 -7.31
C ALA A 36 9.71 17.12 -8.83
N PRO A 37 10.72 17.49 -9.65
CA PRO A 37 10.61 17.40 -11.11
C PRO A 37 10.60 15.97 -11.66
N ILE A 38 11.18 15.01 -10.92
CA ILE A 38 11.26 13.60 -11.32
C ILE A 38 10.56 12.78 -10.24
N ILE A 39 9.41 12.22 -10.59
CA ILE A 39 8.50 11.55 -9.66
C ILE A 39 7.97 10.22 -10.20
N TRP A 40 7.51 9.39 -9.27
CA TRP A 40 6.55 8.33 -9.54
C TRP A 40 5.19 8.72 -8.98
N THR A 41 4.15 8.64 -9.80
CA THR A 41 2.80 9.05 -9.43
C THR A 41 1.74 8.11 -10.00
N LEU A 42 0.47 8.38 -9.68
CA LEU A 42 -0.65 7.85 -10.44
C LEU A 42 -0.92 8.76 -11.64
N ARG A 43 -0.94 8.19 -12.84
CA ARG A 43 -1.19 8.92 -14.09
C ARG A 43 -2.56 8.58 -14.64
N HIS A 44 -3.35 9.60 -14.92
CA HIS A 44 -4.62 9.43 -15.62
C HIS A 44 -4.36 9.12 -17.11
N ASP A 45 -4.75 7.94 -17.55
CA ASP A 45 -4.78 7.60 -18.97
C ASP A 45 -6.06 8.12 -19.61
N GLY A 46 -5.93 9.18 -20.41
CA GLY A 46 -7.06 9.79 -21.13
C GLY A 46 -7.73 8.89 -22.16
N THR A 47 -7.13 7.76 -22.54
CA THR A 47 -7.71 6.80 -23.49
C THR A 47 -8.65 5.82 -22.80
N THR A 48 -8.20 5.22 -21.69
CA THR A 48 -8.97 4.22 -20.94
C THR A 48 -9.78 4.83 -19.80
N GLY A 49 -9.47 6.06 -19.39
CA GLY A 49 -10.03 6.70 -18.18
C GLY A 49 -9.52 6.11 -16.87
N ARG A 50 -8.54 5.21 -16.92
CA ARG A 50 -7.96 4.58 -15.73
C ARG A 50 -6.81 5.40 -15.17
N TRP A 51 -6.58 5.25 -13.88
CA TRP A 51 -5.34 5.68 -13.23
C TRP A 51 -4.34 4.54 -13.24
N LEU A 52 -3.13 4.83 -13.70
CA LEU A 52 -2.02 3.87 -13.81
C LEU A 52 -0.92 4.26 -12.83
N ILE A 53 -0.34 3.28 -12.15
CA ILE A 53 0.75 3.50 -11.21
C ILE A 53 2.11 3.39 -11.91
N ASP A 54 2.96 4.41 -11.76
CA ASP A 54 4.31 4.37 -12.32
C ASP A 54 5.19 3.33 -11.60
N GLY A 55 6.13 2.71 -12.31
CA GLY A 55 7.20 1.91 -11.70
C GLY A 55 6.80 0.53 -11.16
N GLU A 56 5.49 0.24 -11.08
CA GLU A 56 4.97 -1.05 -10.62
C GLU A 56 4.75 -2.05 -11.78
N GLY A 57 4.78 -3.34 -11.47
CA GLY A 57 4.39 -4.43 -12.39
C GLY A 57 5.34 -4.71 -13.57
N GLY A 58 6.39 -3.91 -13.78
CA GLY A 58 7.28 -4.03 -14.94
C GLY A 58 8.43 -5.05 -14.81
N GLY A 59 8.71 -5.57 -13.61
CA GLY A 59 9.75 -6.58 -13.37
C GLY A 59 11.19 -6.19 -13.73
N GLY A 60 11.42 -4.95 -14.17
CA GLY A 60 12.74 -4.39 -14.50
C GLY A 60 13.38 -3.68 -13.30
N PRO A 61 14.69 -3.38 -13.36
CA PRO A 61 15.33 -2.60 -12.31
C PRO A 61 14.71 -1.21 -12.23
N ALA A 62 14.59 -0.70 -11.00
CA ALA A 62 14.22 0.70 -10.81
C ALA A 62 15.24 1.62 -11.51
N PRO A 63 14.79 2.75 -12.08
CA PRO A 63 15.68 3.78 -12.61
C PRO A 63 16.63 4.33 -11.53
N ASP A 64 17.77 4.86 -11.96
CA ASP A 64 18.78 5.47 -11.08
C ASP A 64 19.03 6.95 -11.48
N PRO A 65 18.75 7.94 -10.60
CA PRO A 65 18.14 7.79 -9.28
C PRO A 65 16.66 7.39 -9.35
N VAL A 66 16.18 6.72 -8.30
CA VAL A 66 14.76 6.38 -8.18
C VAL A 66 13.95 7.68 -8.05
N PRO A 67 12.92 7.90 -8.89
CA PRO A 67 12.02 9.04 -8.79
C PRO A 67 11.35 9.12 -7.42
N ILE A 68 11.08 10.34 -6.94
CA ILE A 68 10.36 10.52 -5.67
C ILE A 68 8.90 10.08 -5.85
N PRO A 69 8.39 9.10 -5.09
CA PRO A 69 6.98 8.76 -5.18
C PRO A 69 6.12 9.91 -4.65
N THR A 70 4.90 10.08 -5.15
CA THR A 70 3.92 11.06 -4.61
C THR A 70 3.10 10.47 -3.47
N ILE A 71 2.21 11.28 -2.86
CA ILE A 71 1.20 10.77 -1.92
C ILE A 71 0.27 9.80 -2.64
N ALA A 72 -0.22 10.16 -3.84
CA ALA A 72 -1.05 9.30 -4.67
C ALA A 72 -0.41 7.94 -4.95
N TRP A 73 0.87 7.94 -5.34
CA TRP A 73 1.62 6.71 -5.57
C TRP A 73 1.66 5.83 -4.32
N ARG A 74 2.01 6.39 -3.16
CA ARG A 74 2.16 5.63 -1.91
C ARG A 74 0.85 5.04 -1.42
N ILE A 75 -0.27 5.77 -1.53
CA ILE A 75 -1.58 5.21 -1.16
C ILE A 75 -1.97 4.08 -2.12
N GLY A 76 -1.75 4.26 -3.42
CA GLY A 76 -1.95 3.21 -4.42
C GLY A 76 -1.11 1.97 -4.13
N HIS A 77 0.18 2.15 -3.86
CA HIS A 77 1.13 1.09 -3.53
C HIS A 77 0.70 0.30 -2.29
N ILE A 78 0.44 0.98 -1.16
CA ILE A 78 0.00 0.31 0.08
C ILE A 78 -1.29 -0.49 -0.16
N GLY A 79 -2.28 0.08 -0.86
CA GLY A 79 -3.52 -0.64 -1.15
C GLY A 79 -3.31 -1.83 -2.09
N LEU A 80 -2.41 -1.71 -3.07
CA LEU A 80 -1.98 -2.81 -3.93
C LEU A 80 -1.27 -3.91 -3.13
N THR A 81 -0.41 -3.56 -2.17
CA THR A 81 0.24 -4.51 -1.25
C THR A 81 -0.80 -5.36 -0.52
N PHE A 82 -1.85 -4.73 0.04
CA PHE A 82 -2.94 -5.47 0.70
C PHE A 82 -3.74 -6.33 -0.27
N LEU A 83 -4.03 -5.81 -1.46
CA LEU A 83 -4.82 -6.51 -2.47
C LEU A 83 -4.06 -7.74 -3.02
N ASP A 84 -2.83 -7.57 -3.49
CA ASP A 84 -2.03 -8.62 -4.13
C ASP A 84 -1.66 -9.72 -3.13
N PHE A 85 -1.01 -9.35 -2.02
CA PHE A 85 -0.63 -10.35 -1.01
C PHE A 85 -1.84 -11.00 -0.34
N GLY A 86 -2.93 -10.24 -0.16
CA GLY A 86 -4.20 -10.80 0.31
C GLY A 86 -4.76 -11.84 -0.65
N ASN A 87 -4.83 -11.54 -1.95
CA ASN A 87 -5.30 -12.51 -2.95
C ASN A 87 -4.43 -13.76 -3.01
N ARG A 88 -3.10 -13.61 -2.98
CA ARG A 88 -2.18 -14.75 -3.01
C ARG A 88 -2.30 -15.63 -1.78
N LEU A 89 -2.37 -15.02 -0.59
CA LEU A 89 -2.39 -15.75 0.67
C LEU A 89 -3.76 -16.37 0.98
N LEU A 90 -4.86 -15.63 0.74
CA LEU A 90 -6.19 -15.93 1.25
C LEU A 90 -7.12 -16.53 0.21
N ALA A 91 -6.94 -16.17 -1.07
CA ALA A 91 -7.77 -16.64 -2.18
C ALA A 91 -7.02 -17.58 -3.13
N ASP A 92 -5.72 -17.82 -2.88
CA ASP A 92 -4.85 -18.56 -3.77
C ASP A 92 -4.95 -18.02 -5.22
N HIS A 93 -4.95 -16.70 -5.37
CA HIS A 93 -5.19 -16.01 -6.64
C HIS A 93 -4.06 -15.02 -6.96
N LEU A 94 -3.65 -14.95 -8.23
CA LEU A 94 -2.68 -13.97 -8.72
C LEU A 94 -3.44 -12.87 -9.45
N ILE A 95 -3.10 -11.62 -9.16
CA ILE A 95 -3.66 -10.45 -9.83
C ILE A 95 -2.58 -9.76 -10.66
N THR A 96 -3.04 -8.86 -11.51
CA THR A 96 -2.23 -7.90 -12.28
C THR A 96 -2.59 -6.48 -11.85
N LEU A 97 -1.85 -5.48 -12.33
CA LEU A 97 -2.22 -4.08 -12.13
C LEU A 97 -3.56 -3.72 -12.77
N ASP A 98 -4.05 -4.51 -13.73
CA ASP A 98 -5.35 -4.30 -14.35
C ASP A 98 -6.52 -4.63 -13.42
N ASP A 99 -6.28 -5.45 -12.40
CA ASP A 99 -7.27 -5.80 -11.38
C ASP A 99 -7.38 -4.73 -10.28
N ALA A 100 -6.40 -3.82 -10.18
CA ALA A 100 -6.44 -2.68 -9.27
C ALA A 100 -7.12 -1.47 -9.93
N THR A 101 -8.07 -0.87 -9.22
CA THR A 101 -8.68 0.41 -9.62
C THR A 101 -8.12 1.53 -8.75
N PHE A 102 -7.08 2.18 -9.25
CA PHE A 102 -6.45 3.31 -8.55
C PHE A 102 -7.33 4.56 -8.59
N ALA A 103 -7.24 5.35 -7.52
CA ALA A 103 -8.11 6.50 -7.29
C ALA A 103 -7.53 7.82 -7.81
N GLY A 104 -8.39 8.63 -8.42
CA GLY A 104 -8.02 9.96 -8.92
C GLY A 104 -8.24 11.10 -7.93
N THR A 105 -8.97 10.83 -6.84
CA THR A 105 -9.29 11.82 -5.80
C THR A 105 -8.81 11.36 -4.44
N ALA A 106 -8.59 12.30 -3.52
CA ALA A 106 -8.16 12.03 -2.16
C ALA A 106 -9.17 11.14 -1.41
N THR A 107 -10.47 11.39 -1.61
CA THR A 107 -11.54 10.62 -0.97
C THR A 107 -11.55 9.18 -1.45
N GLU A 108 -11.55 8.96 -2.77
CA GLU A 108 -11.52 7.61 -3.35
C GLU A 108 -10.24 6.86 -2.97
N ALA A 109 -9.11 7.56 -2.80
CA ALA A 109 -7.85 6.94 -2.38
C ALA A 109 -7.89 6.44 -0.95
N VAL A 110 -8.49 7.21 -0.03
CA VAL A 110 -8.74 6.78 1.35
C VAL A 110 -9.71 5.59 1.39
N ASP A 111 -10.75 5.61 0.56
CA ASP A 111 -11.70 4.50 0.44
C ASP A 111 -11.03 3.22 -0.12
N PHE A 112 -10.18 3.38 -1.14
CA PHE A 112 -9.38 2.29 -1.71
C PHE A 112 -8.48 1.66 -0.64
N LEU A 113 -7.71 2.47 0.09
CA LEU A 113 -6.85 2.01 1.18
C LEU A 113 -7.65 1.28 2.26
N THR A 114 -8.74 1.88 2.73
CA THR A 114 -9.56 1.34 3.83
C THR A 114 -10.24 0.03 3.43
N THR A 115 -10.67 -0.09 2.17
CA THR A 115 -11.29 -1.30 1.63
C THR A 115 -10.30 -2.45 1.59
N HIS A 116 -9.10 -2.22 1.05
CA HIS A 116 -8.10 -3.27 0.92
C HIS A 116 -7.44 -3.63 2.26
N TYR A 117 -7.24 -2.65 3.15
CA TYR A 117 -6.82 -2.93 4.53
C TYR A 117 -7.82 -3.84 5.25
N ARG A 118 -9.12 -3.56 5.13
CA ARG A 118 -10.17 -4.39 5.72
C ARG A 118 -10.15 -5.81 5.17
N TYR A 119 -10.05 -5.97 3.85
CA TYR A 119 -9.93 -7.28 3.21
C TYR A 119 -8.74 -8.08 3.76
N TRP A 120 -7.56 -7.45 3.82
CA TRP A 120 -6.35 -8.04 4.40
C TRP A 120 -6.54 -8.44 5.86
N ARG A 121 -6.95 -7.49 6.71
CA ARG A 121 -7.12 -7.68 8.15
C ARG A 121 -8.16 -8.76 8.43
N GLU A 122 -9.36 -8.66 7.88
CA GLU A 122 -10.44 -9.62 8.12
C GLU A 122 -10.06 -11.01 7.64
N GLY A 123 -9.40 -11.13 6.49
CA GLY A 123 -8.85 -12.39 6.00
C GLY A 123 -7.87 -13.03 6.96
N LEU A 124 -6.88 -12.29 7.45
CA LEU A 124 -5.93 -12.78 8.46
C LEU A 124 -6.62 -13.25 9.75
N ALA A 125 -7.71 -12.59 10.16
CA ALA A 125 -8.48 -12.96 11.35
C ALA A 125 -9.23 -14.30 11.21
N THR A 126 -9.37 -14.83 9.98
CA THR A 126 -9.97 -16.15 9.73
C THR A 126 -8.99 -17.31 9.79
N LEU A 127 -7.68 -17.04 9.82
CA LEU A 127 -6.65 -18.07 9.78
C LEU A 127 -6.57 -18.83 11.11
N ASP A 128 -6.40 -20.15 11.03
CA ASP A 128 -6.10 -20.97 12.20
C ASP A 128 -4.67 -20.74 12.72
N ASP A 129 -4.43 -21.11 13.98
CA ASP A 129 -3.15 -20.93 14.66
C ASP A 129 -1.97 -21.60 13.93
N SER A 130 -2.23 -22.70 13.22
CA SER A 130 -1.18 -23.45 12.53
C SER A 130 -0.75 -22.77 11.24
N ARG A 131 -1.65 -22.07 10.54
CA ARG A 131 -1.38 -21.41 9.25
C ARG A 131 -0.28 -20.36 9.37
N TRP A 132 -0.23 -19.62 10.48
CA TRP A 132 0.72 -18.54 10.74
C TRP A 132 2.19 -18.94 10.56
N TRP A 133 2.51 -20.21 10.80
CA TRP A 133 3.88 -20.74 10.72
C TRP A 133 4.08 -21.72 9.56
N LYS A 134 3.14 -21.78 8.61
CA LYS A 134 3.28 -22.57 7.39
C LYS A 134 3.82 -21.70 6.24
N PRO A 135 4.58 -22.30 5.31
CA PRO A 135 5.03 -21.63 4.09
C PRO A 135 3.88 -20.94 3.34
N ILE A 136 4.14 -19.77 2.76
CA ILE A 136 3.18 -19.02 1.95
C ILE A 136 3.01 -19.59 0.54
N GLY A 137 3.95 -20.42 0.09
CA GLY A 137 3.80 -21.29 -1.07
C GLY A 137 4.25 -20.67 -2.40
N PRO A 138 4.20 -21.45 -3.49
CA PRO A 138 4.91 -21.16 -4.74
C PRO A 138 4.50 -19.85 -5.44
N LYS A 139 3.32 -19.29 -5.14
CA LYS A 139 2.85 -18.01 -5.71
C LYS A 139 3.64 -16.78 -5.22
N PHE A 140 4.47 -16.96 -4.20
CA PHE A 140 5.39 -15.95 -3.70
C PHE A 140 6.82 -16.13 -4.24
N ASN A 141 7.02 -17.00 -5.23
CA ASN A 141 8.29 -17.19 -5.94
C ASN A 141 9.47 -17.44 -4.99
N ALA A 142 10.45 -16.53 -4.96
CA ALA A 142 11.64 -16.64 -4.11
C ALA A 142 11.32 -16.71 -2.60
N PHE A 143 10.13 -16.27 -2.20
CA PHE A 143 9.65 -16.24 -0.82
C PHE A 143 8.71 -17.42 -0.50
N ALA A 144 8.63 -18.44 -1.37
CA ALA A 144 7.66 -19.53 -1.20
C ALA A 144 7.78 -20.30 0.13
N GLU A 145 9.00 -20.39 0.68
CA GLU A 145 9.28 -21.06 1.94
C GLU A 145 9.12 -20.16 3.17
N ASP A 146 8.92 -18.85 2.99
CA ASP A 146 8.67 -17.91 4.09
C ASP A 146 7.31 -18.20 4.73
N THR A 147 7.18 -17.92 6.02
CA THR A 147 5.95 -18.19 6.74
C THR A 147 4.91 -17.11 6.51
N THR A 148 3.64 -17.42 6.81
CA THR A 148 2.59 -16.38 6.84
C THR A 148 2.95 -15.24 7.80
N THR A 149 3.64 -15.55 8.90
CA THR A 149 4.13 -14.53 9.84
C THR A 149 5.17 -13.61 9.20
N ASP A 150 6.11 -14.16 8.43
CA ASP A 150 7.14 -13.36 7.72
C ASP A 150 6.49 -12.42 6.70
N LEU A 151 5.52 -12.92 5.91
CA LEU A 151 4.75 -12.09 4.98
C LEU A 151 3.99 -10.98 5.71
N VAL A 152 3.31 -11.28 6.82
CA VAL A 152 2.54 -10.28 7.56
C VAL A 152 3.45 -9.23 8.19
N LEU A 153 4.66 -9.60 8.63
CA LEU A 153 5.66 -8.65 9.10
C LEU A 153 6.21 -7.79 7.97
N HIS A 154 6.45 -8.36 6.79
CA HIS A 154 6.85 -7.60 5.60
C HIS A 154 5.79 -6.56 5.22
N VAL A 155 4.52 -6.95 5.18
CA VAL A 155 3.41 -6.01 4.91
C VAL A 155 3.30 -4.92 5.97
N LEU A 156 3.54 -5.24 7.25
CA LEU A 156 3.57 -4.25 8.32
C LEU A 156 4.70 -3.23 8.12
N ASP A 157 5.88 -3.69 7.70
CA ASP A 157 7.04 -2.84 7.44
C ASP A 157 6.78 -1.89 6.28
N GLU A 158 6.34 -2.40 5.12
CA GLU A 158 5.92 -1.62 3.95
C GLU A 158 4.87 -0.57 4.32
N PHE A 159 3.85 -1.00 5.07
CA PHE A 159 2.77 -0.11 5.49
C PHE A 159 3.25 1.01 6.42
N THR A 160 4.10 0.67 7.40
CA THR A 160 4.66 1.63 8.34
C THR A 160 5.58 2.62 7.63
N HIS A 161 6.44 2.11 6.75
CA HIS A 161 7.41 2.88 5.97
C HIS A 161 6.69 3.92 5.11
N HIS A 162 5.82 3.50 4.20
CA HIS A 162 5.14 4.40 3.28
C HIS A 162 4.10 5.29 3.98
N GLY A 163 3.46 4.80 5.04
CA GLY A 163 2.57 5.62 5.88
C GLY A 163 3.31 6.78 6.55
N ALA A 164 4.55 6.57 7.00
CA ALA A 164 5.38 7.62 7.56
C ALA A 164 5.81 8.65 6.51
N GLU A 165 6.21 8.19 5.31
CA GLU A 165 6.58 9.07 4.21
C GLU A 165 5.42 9.95 3.74
N ILE A 166 4.20 9.40 3.65
CA ILE A 166 2.98 10.20 3.40
C ILE A 166 2.86 11.29 4.47
N GLY A 167 3.05 10.93 5.74
CA GLY A 167 3.03 11.88 6.84
C GLY A 167 4.00 13.04 6.64
N VAL A 168 5.24 12.78 6.21
CA VAL A 168 6.24 13.82 5.94
C VAL A 168 5.83 14.71 4.76
N LEU A 169 5.32 14.12 3.68
CA LEU A 169 4.87 14.89 2.51
C LEU A 169 3.70 15.83 2.85
N ARG A 170 2.74 15.36 3.66
CA ARG A 170 1.65 16.20 4.15
C ARG A 170 2.15 17.38 4.99
N ASP A 171 3.16 17.16 5.84
CA ASP A 171 3.75 18.27 6.62
C ASP A 171 4.49 19.27 5.72
N LEU A 172 5.06 18.83 4.60
CA LEU A 172 5.77 19.70 3.65
C LEU A 172 4.83 20.53 2.78
N TYR A 173 3.67 19.99 2.39
CA TYR A 173 2.76 20.60 1.41
C TYR A 173 2.38 22.06 1.72
N PRO A 174 1.97 22.43 2.95
CA PRO A 174 1.62 23.83 3.29
C PRO A 174 2.78 24.81 3.20
N HIS A 175 4.02 24.31 3.21
CA HIS A 175 5.24 25.11 3.14
C HIS A 175 5.84 25.12 1.72
N TRP A 176 5.24 24.41 0.78
CA TRP A 176 5.70 24.33 -0.59
C TRP A 176 5.59 25.67 -1.32
N GLY A 177 6.61 26.03 -2.09
CA GLY A 177 6.61 27.25 -2.90
C GLY A 177 6.73 28.56 -2.12
N ASN A 178 6.87 28.52 -0.79
CA ASN A 178 7.13 29.68 0.06
C ASN A 178 8.59 29.69 0.54
N PRO A 179 9.54 30.23 -0.25
CA PRO A 179 10.87 30.51 0.26
C PRO A 179 10.77 31.55 1.39
N ARG A 180 11.56 31.35 2.45
CA ARG A 180 11.76 32.37 3.49
C ARG A 180 12.46 33.60 2.95
#